data_AF-A0A2S0L5Q4-F1
#
_entry.id   AF-A0A2S0L5Q4-F1
#
_cell.length_a   1.000
_cell.length_b   1.000
_cell.length_c   1.000
_cell.angle_alpha   90.00
_cell.angle_beta   90.00
_cell.angle_gamma   90.00
#
_symmetry.space_group_name_H-M   'P 1'
#
loop_
_entity.id
_entity.type
_entity.pdbx_description
1 polymer ?
#
loop_
_entity_poly.entity_id
_entity_poly.type
_entity_poly.pdbx_seq_one_letter_code
_entity_poly.pdbx_strand_id
1 'polypeptide(L)'
;MTKRINKRRRKMLKATAVGVSLMMAPSLAVNVYADDAVTANEQSAINNFVATEPADGATTSLGNSTVSNTTSGYRFPGKDNYTSVFESRARKGRLTQDYDLTVDSSDSHSGNTVKVKDWRNLDTYVVHSATEGNPQDPQTYYDTMYYAKEAILIDQSDNTEYTVKNIIIDPGSMYVFYTRVLLDFPIEDADSRFKTRIDDAESVALFEGSGYWSITAEVKEETPYETIVKIDAALKANQVIVDSVGSNGSKDAKFNIDLNFMNGMNDSNYRDYTSDVIYNDVKALVTDSAQVGSENQFGWGTSTLESITTSNAVNRIIRVGIDFTHYVTEDGTELKPTKFGIHGSENIAGYELASTREEANGDKVYVYKAVTTQTTPSVPATPSTPTTPSTPSTPSATTPAVPQASATTTTQSKQAPAVKTTPARKHNVPKTGDADTILAYAATLFMSVIGLGVALFARKKREQ
;
A
#
# COMPACT_ATOMS: atom_id res chain seq x y z
N MET A 1 -55.02 -20.74 -52.58
CA MET A 1 -55.52 -22.07 -52.16
C MET A 1 -55.27 -22.25 -50.66
N THR A 2 -56.02 -23.11 -49.98
CA THR A 2 -56.38 -22.89 -48.57
C THR A 2 -55.94 -24.02 -47.64
N LYS A 3 -55.40 -23.67 -46.46
CA LYS A 3 -55.19 -24.50 -45.25
C LYS A 3 -54.33 -25.78 -45.39
N ARG A 4 -53.40 -25.93 -44.44
CA ARG A 4 -53.55 -26.98 -43.41
C ARG A 4 -52.91 -26.58 -42.08
N ILE A 5 -53.72 -26.68 -41.02
CA ILE A 5 -53.32 -26.53 -39.62
C ILE A 5 -52.92 -27.92 -39.13
N ASN A 6 -51.90 -28.01 -38.26
CA ASN A 6 -51.83 -29.12 -37.31
C ASN A 6 -51.32 -28.63 -35.95
N LYS A 7 -52.00 -29.05 -34.88
CA LYS A 7 -51.85 -28.52 -33.51
C LYS A 7 -51.96 -29.65 -32.50
N ARG A 8 -50.84 -30.06 -31.88
CA ARG A 8 -50.67 -30.95 -30.70
C ARG A 8 -49.16 -31.03 -30.42
N ARG A 9 -48.65 -31.13 -29.19
CA ARG A 9 -49.20 -30.91 -27.83
C ARG A 9 -48.01 -30.65 -26.90
N ARG A 10 -48.26 -30.02 -25.74
CA ARG A 10 -47.25 -29.60 -24.73
C ARG A 10 -46.32 -30.74 -24.28
N LYS A 11 -45.04 -30.42 -24.08
CA LYS A 11 -44.30 -30.79 -22.86
C LYS A 11 -43.67 -29.52 -22.28
N MET A 12 -43.87 -29.30 -20.98
CA MET A 12 -43.20 -28.24 -20.23
C MET A 12 -41.81 -28.73 -19.84
N LEU A 13 -40.78 -27.90 -20.04
CA LEU A 13 -39.72 -27.77 -19.03
C LEU A 13 -39.76 -26.32 -18.54
N LYS A 14 -39.92 -26.14 -17.23
CA LYS A 14 -39.67 -24.86 -16.57
C LYS A 14 -38.18 -24.81 -16.26
N ALA A 15 -37.43 -23.96 -16.94
CA ALA A 15 -36.10 -23.54 -16.52
C ALA A 15 -36.19 -22.06 -16.14
N THR A 16 -36.20 -21.77 -14.85
CA THR A 16 -36.26 -20.41 -14.32
C THR A 16 -34.87 -19.79 -14.41
N ALA A 17 -34.51 -19.23 -15.57
CA ALA A 17 -33.33 -18.38 -15.69
C ALA A 17 -33.69 -16.97 -15.19
N VAL A 18 -33.34 -16.67 -13.94
CA VAL A 18 -33.38 -15.29 -13.42
C VAL A 18 -32.29 -14.50 -14.13
N GLY A 19 -32.69 -13.54 -14.97
CA GLY A 19 -31.76 -12.66 -15.65
C GLY A 19 -31.12 -11.69 -14.66
N VAL A 20 -29.85 -11.92 -14.32
CA VAL A 20 -29.02 -10.93 -13.64
C VAL A 20 -28.57 -9.92 -14.70
N SER A 21 -29.15 -8.72 -14.68
CA SER A 21 -28.63 -7.60 -15.45
C SER A 21 -27.28 -7.18 -14.88
N LEU A 22 -26.22 -7.36 -15.67
CA LEU A 22 -24.90 -6.84 -15.37
C LEU A 22 -24.91 -5.31 -15.55
N MET A 23 -25.22 -4.56 -14.48
CA MET A 23 -24.91 -3.13 -14.44
C MET A 23 -23.41 -2.96 -14.24
N MET A 24 -22.77 -2.20 -15.13
CA MET A 24 -21.40 -1.72 -14.89
C MET A 24 -21.41 -0.75 -13.72
N ALA A 25 -20.69 -1.09 -12.66
CA ALA A 25 -20.34 -0.14 -11.61
C ALA A 25 -18.97 0.49 -11.92
N PRO A 26 -18.76 1.79 -11.64
CA PRO A 26 -17.41 2.32 -11.58
C PRO A 26 -16.64 1.62 -10.45
N SER A 27 -15.35 1.40 -10.66
CA SER A 27 -14.45 0.81 -9.66
C SER A 27 -14.22 1.78 -8.50
N LEU A 28 -15.17 1.83 -7.57
CA LEU A 28 -14.91 2.29 -6.22
C LEU A 28 -13.92 1.30 -5.60
N ALA A 29 -12.80 1.80 -5.08
CA ALA A 29 -11.97 1.03 -4.16
C ALA A 29 -12.86 0.62 -2.98
N VAL A 30 -13.16 -0.68 -2.88
CA VAL A 30 -13.85 -1.21 -1.71
C VAL A 30 -12.83 -1.24 -0.59
N ASN A 31 -12.71 -0.11 0.12
CA ASN A 31 -12.27 -0.15 1.50
C ASN A 31 -13.23 -1.13 2.19
N VAL A 32 -12.70 -2.31 2.52
CA VAL A 32 -13.40 -3.29 3.33
C VAL A 32 -13.70 -2.58 4.65
N TYR A 33 -14.96 -2.23 4.87
CA TYR A 33 -15.38 -1.64 6.14
C TYR A 33 -15.00 -2.62 7.24
N ALA A 34 -14.10 -2.21 8.13
CA ALA A 34 -13.82 -2.93 9.35
C ALA A 34 -15.13 -3.02 10.15
N ASP A 35 -15.47 -4.23 10.60
CA ASP A 35 -16.76 -4.56 11.21
C ASP A 35 -17.10 -3.60 12.37
N ASP A 36 -18.34 -3.11 12.45
CA ASP A 36 -18.81 -2.28 13.57
C ASP A 36 -18.88 -3.08 14.89
N ALA A 37 -18.89 -4.42 14.81
CA ALA A 37 -18.92 -5.29 15.97
C ALA A 37 -17.54 -5.45 16.64
N VAL A 38 -17.55 -5.54 17.98
CA VAL A 38 -16.39 -5.99 18.76
C VAL A 38 -16.36 -7.52 18.77
N THR A 39 -15.26 -8.11 18.31
CA THR A 39 -15.08 -9.56 18.26
C THR A 39 -14.88 -10.16 19.66
N ALA A 40 -15.12 -11.46 19.81
CA ALA A 40 -14.90 -12.17 21.08
C ALA A 40 -13.45 -12.09 21.57
N ASN A 41 -12.47 -12.02 20.65
CA ASN A 41 -11.05 -11.87 20.99
C ASN A 41 -10.74 -10.45 21.49
N GLU A 42 -11.24 -9.42 20.81
CA GLU A 42 -11.14 -8.03 21.28
C GLU A 42 -11.82 -7.86 22.64
N GLN A 43 -13.02 -8.43 22.84
CA GLN A 43 -13.72 -8.38 24.12
C GLN A 43 -12.94 -9.06 25.26
N SER A 44 -12.29 -10.19 24.98
CA SER A 44 -11.41 -10.86 25.96
C SER A 44 -10.20 -9.98 26.32
N ALA A 45 -9.60 -9.31 25.34
CA ALA A 45 -8.49 -8.38 25.57
C ALA A 45 -8.93 -7.11 26.32
N ILE A 46 -10.10 -6.56 26.00
CA ILE A 46 -10.75 -5.46 26.73
C ILE A 46 -10.95 -5.84 28.19
N ASN A 47 -11.53 -7.02 28.46
CA ASN A 47 -11.77 -7.49 29.84
C ASN A 47 -10.44 -7.62 30.62
N ASN A 48 -9.38 -8.13 29.98
CA ASN A 48 -8.05 -8.22 30.60
C ASN A 48 -7.45 -6.84 30.90
N PHE A 49 -7.68 -5.84 30.05
CA PHE A 49 -7.21 -4.46 30.27
C PHE A 49 -8.01 -3.75 31.36
N VAL A 50 -9.34 -3.86 31.36
CA VAL A 50 -10.22 -3.34 32.41
C VAL A 50 -9.87 -3.95 33.78
N ALA A 51 -9.47 -5.22 33.82
CA ALA A 51 -9.03 -5.90 35.04
C ALA A 51 -7.70 -5.39 35.63
N THR A 52 -6.97 -4.49 34.96
CA THR A 52 -5.80 -3.80 35.55
C THR A 52 -6.16 -2.47 36.23
N GLU A 53 -7.45 -2.20 36.45
CA GLU A 53 -7.97 -0.95 37.04
C GLU A 53 -7.42 0.33 36.36
N PRO A 54 -7.50 0.45 35.02
CA PRO A 54 -6.92 1.58 34.29
C PRO A 54 -7.66 2.90 34.57
N ALA A 55 -6.90 4.00 34.57
CA ALA A 55 -7.44 5.34 34.71
C ALA A 55 -8.21 5.82 33.46
N ASP A 56 -9.03 6.87 33.61
CA ASP A 56 -9.71 7.50 32.48
C ASP A 56 -8.72 7.96 31.38
N GLY A 57 -9.14 7.81 30.13
CA GLY A 57 -8.32 8.13 28.96
C GLY A 57 -7.14 7.18 28.71
N ALA A 58 -6.87 6.20 29.58
CA ALA A 58 -5.81 5.21 29.37
C ALA A 58 -6.08 4.37 28.11
N THR A 59 -5.02 3.99 27.41
CA THR A 59 -5.11 3.25 26.15
C THR A 59 -4.27 1.97 26.16
N THR A 60 -4.74 0.94 25.46
CA THR A 60 -3.93 -0.22 25.11
C THR A 60 -4.10 -0.57 23.63
N SER A 61 -3.07 -1.19 23.04
CA SER A 61 -3.08 -1.69 21.67
C SER A 61 -3.51 -3.15 21.65
N LEU A 62 -4.40 -3.49 20.72
CA LEU A 62 -4.74 -4.87 20.37
C LEU A 62 -3.95 -5.37 19.15
N GLY A 63 -3.03 -4.55 18.65
CA GLY A 63 -2.19 -4.84 17.49
C GLY A 63 -2.71 -4.27 16.17
N ASN A 64 -1.99 -4.61 15.11
CA ASN A 64 -2.20 -4.09 13.77
C ASN A 64 -3.20 -4.94 12.97
N SER A 65 -3.96 -4.29 12.09
CA SER A 65 -4.78 -4.95 11.07
C SER A 65 -3.92 -5.77 10.10
N THR A 66 -4.57 -6.71 9.40
CA THR A 66 -3.97 -7.39 8.25
C THR A 66 -4.03 -6.48 7.03
N VAL A 67 -2.91 -6.40 6.29
CA VAL A 67 -2.87 -5.80 4.96
C VAL A 67 -3.08 -6.82 3.86
N SER A 68 -3.82 -6.45 2.82
CA SER A 68 -3.84 -7.19 1.56
C SER A 68 -2.56 -6.85 0.79
N ASN A 69 -1.44 -7.47 1.17
CA ASN A 69 -0.21 -7.41 0.38
C ASN A 69 -0.48 -8.03 -1.00
N THR A 70 -0.90 -7.21 -1.94
CA THR A 70 -0.95 -7.47 -3.38
C THR A 70 0.46 -7.45 -4.00
N THR A 71 1.45 -7.92 -3.24
CA THR A 71 2.60 -8.61 -3.81
C THR A 71 2.02 -9.79 -4.57
N SER A 72 1.83 -9.62 -5.88
CA SER A 72 1.48 -10.73 -6.77
C SER A 72 2.35 -11.93 -6.40
N GLY A 73 1.72 -13.06 -6.08
CA GLY A 73 2.45 -14.28 -5.68
C GLY A 73 3.33 -14.84 -6.81
N TYR A 74 3.18 -14.26 -8.01
CA TYR A 74 4.10 -14.39 -9.12
C TYR A 74 5.52 -13.99 -8.72
N ARG A 75 6.48 -14.80 -9.16
CA ARG A 75 7.91 -14.52 -9.11
C ARG A 75 8.47 -14.92 -10.47
N PHE A 76 9.32 -14.08 -11.06
CA PHE A 76 9.81 -14.34 -12.40
C PHE A 76 10.53 -15.70 -12.46
N PRO A 77 10.16 -16.61 -13.39
CA PRO A 77 10.65 -18.00 -13.39
C PRO A 77 12.13 -18.15 -13.73
N GLY A 78 12.75 -17.11 -14.32
CA GLY A 78 14.18 -17.02 -14.60
C GLY A 78 14.47 -16.65 -16.05
N LYS A 79 15.60 -15.98 -16.29
CA LYS A 79 15.92 -15.36 -17.60
C LYS A 79 16.18 -16.31 -18.76
N ASP A 80 16.15 -17.62 -18.50
CA ASP A 80 16.31 -18.68 -19.49
C ASP A 80 15.06 -19.58 -19.58
N ASN A 81 14.02 -19.31 -18.77
CA ASN A 81 12.85 -20.15 -18.59
C ASN A 81 11.57 -19.30 -18.39
N TYR A 82 11.22 -18.48 -19.38
CA TYR A 82 10.01 -17.67 -19.40
C TYR A 82 9.34 -17.71 -20.79
N THR A 83 8.04 -17.39 -20.82
CA THR A 83 7.25 -17.16 -22.03
C THR A 83 6.92 -15.68 -22.13
N SER A 84 7.45 -14.97 -23.12
CA SER A 84 7.16 -13.53 -23.27
C SER A 84 5.67 -13.27 -23.52
N VAL A 85 5.19 -12.07 -23.21
CA VAL A 85 3.81 -11.63 -23.55
C VAL A 85 3.47 -11.88 -25.02
N PHE A 86 4.41 -11.62 -25.93
CA PHE A 86 4.20 -11.92 -27.35
C PHE A 86 4.10 -13.42 -27.59
N GLU A 87 5.01 -14.24 -27.05
CA GLU A 87 4.99 -15.70 -27.25
C GLU A 87 3.74 -16.37 -26.69
N SER A 88 3.19 -15.88 -25.57
CA SER A 88 1.97 -16.42 -24.97
C SER A 88 0.70 -16.12 -25.79
N ARG A 89 0.74 -15.08 -26.64
CA ARG A 89 -0.40 -14.62 -27.45
C ARG A 89 -0.28 -15.01 -28.93
N ALA A 90 0.94 -15.06 -29.46
CA ALA A 90 1.21 -15.33 -30.87
C ALA A 90 0.91 -16.78 -31.27
N ARG A 91 0.22 -16.95 -32.40
CA ARG A 91 -0.05 -18.24 -33.03
C ARG A 91 1.26 -18.82 -33.60
N LYS A 92 1.63 -20.02 -33.14
CA LYS A 92 2.72 -20.80 -33.76
C LYS A 92 2.43 -21.10 -35.23
N GLY A 93 3.45 -20.99 -36.06
CA GLY A 93 3.38 -21.17 -37.51
C GLY A 93 4.60 -21.90 -38.06
N ARG A 94 4.68 -21.93 -39.40
CA ARG A 94 5.83 -22.36 -40.19
C ARG A 94 5.96 -21.42 -41.39
N LEU A 95 7.17 -21.29 -41.91
CA LEU A 95 7.39 -20.70 -43.22
C LEU A 95 6.72 -21.57 -44.29
N THR A 96 6.17 -20.96 -45.33
CA THR A 96 5.39 -21.64 -46.38
C THR A 96 6.25 -22.13 -47.54
N GLN A 97 7.40 -21.48 -47.78
CA GLN A 97 8.37 -21.80 -48.82
C GLN A 97 9.80 -21.46 -48.37
N ASP A 98 10.76 -21.83 -49.19
CA ASP A 98 12.13 -21.32 -49.10
C ASP A 98 12.15 -19.89 -49.63
N TYR A 99 12.81 -18.97 -48.93
CA TYR A 99 12.88 -17.56 -49.29
C TYR A 99 14.34 -17.12 -49.47
N ASP A 100 14.59 -16.34 -50.51
CA ASP A 100 15.81 -15.54 -50.64
C ASP A 100 15.55 -14.19 -49.97
N LEU A 101 16.17 -13.96 -48.82
CA LEU A 101 15.91 -12.82 -47.94
C LEU A 101 17.12 -11.89 -47.91
N THR A 102 16.90 -10.58 -47.94
CA THR A 102 17.95 -9.58 -47.70
C THR A 102 18.05 -9.33 -46.21
N VAL A 103 19.25 -9.38 -45.64
CA VAL A 103 19.48 -9.03 -44.23
C VAL A 103 19.34 -7.53 -44.02
N ASP A 104 18.48 -7.12 -43.09
CA ASP A 104 18.47 -5.79 -42.49
C ASP A 104 18.99 -5.91 -41.05
N SER A 105 20.19 -5.39 -40.84
CA SER A 105 20.89 -5.42 -39.56
C SER A 105 21.83 -4.22 -39.43
N SER A 106 22.31 -3.98 -38.22
CA SER A 106 23.38 -3.01 -37.92
C SER A 106 24.80 -3.62 -37.97
N ASP A 107 24.92 -4.89 -38.36
CA ASP A 107 26.17 -5.66 -38.33
C ASP A 107 26.78 -5.89 -39.73
N SER A 108 27.82 -6.72 -39.81
CA SER A 108 28.53 -7.02 -41.06
C SER A 108 27.75 -7.86 -42.08
N HIS A 109 26.58 -8.40 -41.72
CA HIS A 109 25.74 -9.18 -42.63
C HIS A 109 24.71 -8.32 -43.38
N SER A 110 24.57 -7.04 -43.02
CA SER A 110 23.61 -6.11 -43.59
C SER A 110 23.72 -6.02 -45.12
N GLY A 111 22.61 -6.27 -45.82
CA GLY A 111 22.53 -6.33 -47.28
C GLY A 111 22.88 -7.68 -47.92
N ASN A 112 23.37 -8.67 -47.17
CA ASN A 112 23.63 -10.00 -47.71
C ASN A 112 22.32 -10.73 -48.04
N THR A 113 22.33 -11.55 -49.10
CA THR A 113 21.23 -12.46 -49.42
C THR A 113 21.41 -13.78 -48.67
N VAL A 114 20.40 -14.19 -47.91
CA VAL A 114 20.42 -15.39 -47.07
C VAL A 114 19.20 -16.28 -47.31
N LYS A 115 19.38 -17.57 -47.00
CA LYS A 115 18.28 -18.54 -46.85
C LYS A 115 18.19 -19.02 -45.41
N VAL A 116 16.99 -19.37 -44.97
CA VAL A 116 16.76 -20.01 -43.66
C VAL A 116 17.06 -21.50 -43.76
N LYS A 117 18.05 -21.98 -43.01
CA LYS A 117 18.37 -23.41 -42.93
C LYS A 117 17.22 -24.17 -42.29
N ASP A 118 16.82 -25.26 -42.93
CA ASP A 118 15.69 -26.12 -42.51
C ASP A 118 14.39 -25.35 -42.23
N TRP A 119 14.06 -24.36 -43.07
CA TRP A 119 12.89 -23.48 -42.95
C TRP A 119 11.56 -24.18 -42.67
N ARG A 120 11.40 -25.44 -43.10
CA ARG A 120 10.19 -26.26 -42.85
C ARG A 120 10.00 -26.65 -41.39
N ASN A 121 11.10 -26.78 -40.66
CA ASN A 121 11.13 -27.19 -39.25
C ASN A 121 11.53 -26.05 -38.30
N LEU A 122 11.82 -24.85 -38.83
CA LEU A 122 12.00 -23.66 -38.00
C LEU A 122 10.71 -23.35 -37.22
N ASP A 123 10.79 -23.29 -35.89
CA ASP A 123 9.68 -22.87 -35.04
C ASP A 123 9.48 -21.36 -35.18
N THR A 124 8.33 -20.94 -35.73
CA THR A 124 8.00 -19.53 -35.93
C THR A 124 6.68 -19.15 -35.25
N TYR A 125 6.51 -17.86 -35.03
CA TYR A 125 5.31 -17.22 -34.48
C TYR A 125 4.79 -16.19 -35.47
N VAL A 126 3.50 -16.23 -35.78
CA VAL A 126 2.87 -15.30 -36.72
C VAL A 126 2.66 -13.94 -36.04
N VAL A 127 3.36 -12.90 -36.50
CA VAL A 127 3.52 -11.64 -35.74
C VAL A 127 2.17 -10.96 -35.46
N HIS A 128 1.35 -10.68 -36.48
CA HIS A 128 0.06 -9.99 -36.30
C HIS A 128 -0.89 -10.66 -35.30
N SER A 129 -0.76 -11.97 -35.07
CA SER A 129 -1.68 -12.72 -34.21
C SER A 129 -1.52 -12.45 -32.70
N ALA A 130 -0.45 -11.75 -32.30
CA ALA A 130 -0.27 -11.23 -30.94
C ALA A 130 -0.99 -9.89 -30.69
N THR A 131 -1.48 -9.23 -31.74
CA THR A 131 -2.15 -7.92 -31.65
C THR A 131 -3.50 -8.02 -30.91
N GLU A 132 -3.77 -7.04 -30.06
CA GLU A 132 -4.98 -6.95 -29.24
C GLU A 132 -6.27 -6.99 -30.09
N GLY A 133 -7.28 -7.70 -29.61
CA GLY A 133 -8.50 -7.98 -30.39
C GLY A 133 -8.34 -9.06 -31.46
N ASN A 134 -7.14 -9.58 -31.69
CA ASN A 134 -6.80 -10.74 -32.55
C ASN A 134 -7.55 -10.75 -33.90
N PRO A 135 -7.35 -9.71 -34.74
CA PRO A 135 -7.97 -9.66 -36.05
C PRO A 135 -7.43 -10.83 -36.89
N GLN A 136 -8.33 -11.62 -37.49
CA GLN A 136 -7.95 -12.79 -38.29
C GLN A 136 -7.19 -12.40 -39.56
N ASP A 137 -7.38 -11.16 -40.00
CA ASP A 137 -6.68 -10.49 -41.09
C ASP A 137 -5.77 -9.39 -40.49
N PRO A 138 -4.57 -9.12 -41.03
CA PRO A 138 -3.73 -8.02 -40.55
C PRO A 138 -4.46 -6.66 -40.58
N GLN A 139 -4.16 -5.78 -39.61
CA GLN A 139 -4.61 -4.37 -39.64
C GLN A 139 -3.85 -3.54 -40.68
N THR A 140 -2.76 -4.09 -41.22
CA THR A 140 -1.75 -3.43 -42.05
C THR A 140 -1.77 -3.97 -43.48
N TYR A 141 -0.98 -3.35 -44.36
CA TYR A 141 -0.80 -3.78 -45.75
C TYR A 141 0.30 -4.84 -45.93
N TYR A 142 0.80 -5.45 -44.85
CA TYR A 142 1.93 -6.38 -44.89
C TYR A 142 1.49 -7.82 -45.16
N ASP A 143 2.31 -8.57 -45.89
CA ASP A 143 2.19 -10.03 -45.94
C ASP A 143 2.53 -10.64 -44.57
N THR A 144 2.19 -11.91 -44.37
CA THR A 144 2.37 -12.56 -43.07
C THR A 144 3.84 -12.59 -42.62
N MET A 145 4.16 -11.77 -41.63
CA MET A 145 5.46 -11.73 -40.95
C MET A 145 5.60 -12.87 -39.92
N TYR A 146 6.82 -13.37 -39.76
CA TYR A 146 7.16 -14.47 -38.86
C TYR A 146 8.30 -14.08 -37.91
N TYR A 147 8.07 -14.21 -36.60
CA TYR A 147 9.13 -14.13 -35.59
C TYR A 147 9.72 -15.51 -35.31
N ALA A 148 11.04 -15.60 -35.11
CA ALA A 148 11.70 -16.80 -34.59
C ALA A 148 12.73 -16.44 -33.50
N LYS A 149 12.72 -17.22 -32.40
CA LYS A 149 13.64 -17.04 -31.26
C LYS A 149 15.10 -17.27 -31.64
N GLU A 150 15.36 -18.23 -32.52
CA GLU A 150 16.68 -18.55 -33.06
C GLU A 150 16.52 -19.21 -34.43
N ALA A 151 17.37 -18.87 -35.39
CA ALA A 151 17.46 -19.54 -36.68
C ALA A 151 18.91 -19.66 -37.13
N ILE A 152 19.19 -20.63 -38.00
CA ILE A 152 20.45 -20.73 -38.74
C ILE A 152 20.21 -20.21 -40.16
N LEU A 153 21.10 -19.35 -40.61
CA LEU A 153 21.04 -18.66 -41.89
C LEU A 153 22.21 -19.12 -42.77
N ILE A 154 21.96 -19.21 -44.07
CA ILE A 154 22.95 -19.61 -45.06
C ILE A 154 23.21 -18.40 -45.96
N ASP A 155 24.39 -17.82 -45.91
CA ASP A 155 24.80 -16.76 -46.83
C ASP A 155 24.90 -17.30 -48.25
N GLN A 156 24.20 -16.70 -49.21
CA GLN A 156 24.16 -17.20 -50.58
C GLN A 156 25.41 -16.83 -51.41
N SER A 157 26.30 -15.98 -50.89
CA SER A 157 27.54 -15.61 -51.57
C SER A 157 28.66 -16.63 -51.40
N ASP A 158 28.77 -17.26 -50.22
CA ASP A 158 29.85 -18.20 -49.87
C ASP A 158 29.37 -19.52 -49.22
N ASN A 159 28.07 -19.67 -48.96
CA ASN A 159 27.44 -20.80 -48.25
C ASN A 159 27.88 -20.95 -46.78
N THR A 160 28.39 -19.89 -46.14
CA THR A 160 28.63 -19.88 -44.70
C THR A 160 27.32 -19.95 -43.92
N GLU A 161 27.37 -20.61 -42.76
CA GLU A 161 26.23 -20.74 -41.85
C GLU A 161 26.49 -19.98 -40.56
N TYR A 162 25.50 -19.23 -40.09
CA TYR A 162 25.56 -18.53 -38.80
C TYR A 162 24.20 -18.53 -38.09
N THR A 163 24.23 -18.49 -36.76
CA THR A 163 23.05 -18.50 -35.90
C THR A 163 22.70 -17.10 -35.46
N VAL A 164 21.44 -16.69 -35.61
CA VAL A 164 20.93 -15.40 -35.14
C VAL A 164 19.67 -15.61 -34.30
N LYS A 165 19.49 -14.75 -33.29
CA LYS A 165 18.39 -14.80 -32.33
C LYS A 165 17.39 -13.68 -32.58
N ASN A 166 16.16 -13.87 -32.09
CA ASN A 166 15.08 -12.89 -32.09
C ASN A 166 14.92 -12.19 -33.45
N ILE A 167 14.70 -13.00 -34.48
CA ILE A 167 14.66 -12.56 -35.88
C ILE A 167 13.23 -12.34 -36.34
N ILE A 168 13.05 -11.40 -37.27
CA ILE A 168 11.80 -11.19 -37.99
C ILE A 168 12.03 -11.51 -39.46
N ILE A 169 11.26 -12.47 -39.98
CA ILE A 169 11.23 -12.82 -41.40
C ILE A 169 10.01 -12.16 -42.02
N ASP A 170 10.22 -11.32 -43.03
CA ASP A 170 9.18 -10.64 -43.80
C ASP A 170 9.17 -11.12 -45.26
N PRO A 171 8.30 -12.11 -45.58
CA PRO A 171 8.04 -12.57 -46.94
C PRO A 171 7.43 -11.56 -47.90
N GLY A 172 6.87 -10.44 -47.43
CA GLY A 172 6.30 -9.41 -48.30
C GLY A 172 7.39 -8.50 -48.85
N SER A 173 8.27 -8.04 -47.95
CA SER A 173 9.39 -7.16 -48.33
C SER A 173 10.63 -7.92 -48.83
N MET A 174 10.68 -9.25 -48.67
CA MET A 174 11.88 -10.09 -48.88
C MET A 174 13.06 -9.69 -47.98
N TYR A 175 12.74 -9.31 -46.74
CA TYR A 175 13.73 -8.92 -45.73
C TYR A 175 13.72 -9.86 -44.53
N VAL A 176 14.85 -9.88 -43.83
CA VAL A 176 14.97 -10.50 -42.53
C VAL A 176 15.73 -9.57 -41.58
N PHE A 177 15.11 -9.22 -40.45
CA PHE A 177 15.57 -8.17 -39.54
C PHE A 177 16.22 -8.75 -38.29
N TYR A 178 17.42 -8.27 -37.96
CA TYR A 178 18.18 -8.63 -36.76
C TYR A 178 18.61 -7.38 -35.96
N THR A 179 18.54 -7.35 -34.64
CA THR A 179 17.87 -8.26 -33.69
C THR A 179 16.61 -7.56 -33.18
N ARG A 180 15.50 -8.26 -32.94
CA ARG A 180 14.23 -7.68 -32.47
C ARG A 180 13.82 -8.21 -31.11
N VAL A 181 14.52 -7.79 -30.06
CA VAL A 181 14.41 -8.40 -28.72
C VAL A 181 13.13 -8.05 -27.96
N LEU A 182 12.38 -7.02 -28.39
CA LEU A 182 11.13 -6.64 -27.73
C LEU A 182 10.09 -7.78 -27.71
N LEU A 183 9.97 -8.56 -28.78
CA LEU A 183 9.05 -9.71 -28.81
C LEU A 183 9.49 -10.86 -27.87
N ASP A 184 10.73 -10.84 -27.40
CA ASP A 184 11.29 -11.78 -26.42
C ASP A 184 11.49 -11.14 -25.05
N PHE A 185 10.93 -9.96 -24.78
CA PHE A 185 11.28 -9.26 -23.55
C PHE A 185 10.82 -10.04 -22.28
N PRO A 186 11.61 -10.08 -21.18
CA PRO A 186 11.37 -10.93 -20.01
C PRO A 186 10.23 -10.44 -19.07
N ILE A 187 9.06 -10.22 -19.65
CA ILE A 187 7.77 -10.03 -18.97
C ILE A 187 6.82 -11.12 -19.48
N GLU A 188 6.19 -11.84 -18.56
CA GLU A 188 5.19 -12.86 -18.88
C GLU A 188 3.77 -12.30 -18.73
N ASP A 189 2.83 -12.76 -19.56
CA ASP A 189 1.41 -12.37 -19.49
C ASP A 189 0.70 -12.88 -18.21
N ALA A 190 1.34 -13.83 -17.50
CA ALA A 190 0.90 -14.30 -16.20
C ALA A 190 1.31 -13.38 -15.02
N ASP A 191 2.17 -12.38 -15.25
CA ASP A 191 2.61 -11.46 -14.21
C ASP A 191 1.57 -10.37 -13.95
N SER A 192 0.67 -10.63 -12.99
CA SER A 192 -0.45 -9.72 -12.67
C SER A 192 -0.05 -8.32 -12.19
N ARG A 193 1.24 -8.04 -11.99
CA ARG A 193 1.78 -6.70 -11.69
C ARG A 193 1.78 -5.80 -12.91
N PHE A 194 1.84 -6.40 -14.10
CA PHE A 194 1.84 -5.71 -15.38
C PHE A 194 0.52 -5.94 -16.12
N LYS A 195 0.05 -4.92 -16.81
CA LYS A 195 -0.96 -5.03 -17.87
C LYS A 195 -0.28 -4.65 -19.16
N THR A 196 -0.33 -5.55 -20.14
CA THR A 196 0.38 -5.40 -21.41
C THR A 196 -0.60 -5.49 -22.57
N ARG A 197 -0.48 -4.54 -23.50
CA ARG A 197 -1.34 -4.46 -24.70
C ARG A 197 -0.45 -4.20 -25.91
N ILE A 198 -0.55 -5.08 -26.90
CA ILE A 198 0.17 -4.98 -28.16
C ILE A 198 -0.84 -4.42 -29.17
N ASP A 199 -0.66 -3.15 -29.56
CA ASP A 199 -1.59 -2.42 -30.42
C ASP A 199 -1.38 -2.73 -31.90
N ASP A 200 -0.13 -2.97 -32.27
CA ASP A 200 0.29 -3.42 -33.59
C ASP A 200 1.61 -4.21 -33.45
N ALA A 201 1.51 -5.54 -33.43
CA ALA A 201 2.67 -6.42 -33.26
C ALA A 201 3.70 -6.28 -34.40
N GLU A 202 3.28 -5.90 -35.60
CA GLU A 202 4.14 -5.77 -36.78
C GLU A 202 4.95 -4.46 -36.69
N SER A 203 4.34 -3.37 -36.24
CA SER A 203 5.06 -2.13 -35.92
C SER A 203 6.03 -2.29 -34.74
N VAL A 204 5.70 -3.09 -33.71
CA VAL A 204 6.67 -3.45 -32.65
C VAL A 204 7.85 -4.25 -33.23
N ALA A 205 7.58 -5.21 -34.13
CA ALA A 205 8.58 -6.04 -34.77
C ALA A 205 9.52 -5.29 -35.73
N LEU A 206 9.01 -4.26 -36.44
CA LEU A 206 9.78 -3.50 -37.42
C LEU A 206 10.51 -2.31 -36.83
N PHE A 207 9.88 -1.56 -35.93
CA PHE A 207 10.39 -0.25 -35.48
C PHE A 207 10.94 -0.27 -34.05
N GLU A 208 10.76 -1.37 -33.31
CA GLU A 208 11.13 -1.50 -31.89
C GLU A 208 10.59 -0.36 -31.00
N GLY A 209 9.44 0.20 -31.40
CA GLY A 209 8.81 1.33 -30.74
C GLY A 209 7.75 0.90 -29.74
N SER A 210 7.94 1.32 -28.48
CA SER A 210 6.96 1.24 -27.38
C SER A 210 5.61 1.92 -27.70
N GLY A 211 5.56 2.85 -28.66
CA GLY A 211 4.31 3.49 -29.11
C GLY A 211 3.25 2.51 -29.63
N TYR A 212 3.63 1.28 -29.99
CA TYR A 212 2.74 0.20 -30.41
C TYR A 212 2.61 -0.93 -29.37
N TRP A 213 3.23 -0.76 -28.20
CA TRP A 213 3.21 -1.70 -27.08
C TRP A 213 3.09 -0.97 -25.75
N SER A 214 1.87 -0.88 -25.23
CA SER A 214 1.65 -0.34 -23.89
C SER A 214 1.93 -1.40 -22.83
N ILE A 215 2.78 -1.05 -21.87
CA ILE A 215 3.04 -1.80 -20.65
C ILE A 215 2.72 -0.85 -19.49
N THR A 216 1.83 -1.24 -18.58
CA THR A 216 1.59 -0.49 -17.35
C THR A 216 1.82 -1.36 -16.13
N ALA A 217 2.55 -0.86 -15.14
CA ALA A 217 2.75 -1.52 -13.85
C ALA A 217 1.85 -0.90 -12.78
N GLU A 218 1.14 -1.73 -12.02
CA GLU A 218 0.32 -1.28 -10.88
C GLU A 218 0.98 -1.69 -9.56
N VAL A 219 1.49 -0.69 -8.83
CA VAL A 219 2.11 -0.86 -7.52
C VAL A 219 1.09 -0.52 -6.44
N LYS A 220 0.78 -1.49 -5.60
CA LYS A 220 -0.15 -1.35 -4.49
C LYS A 220 0.57 -1.66 -3.17
N GLU A 221 0.59 -0.69 -2.28
CA GLU A 221 1.12 -0.83 -0.92
C GLU A 221 0.01 -0.47 0.08
N GLU A 222 -0.18 -1.30 1.10
CA GLU A 222 -1.07 -1.01 2.21
C GLU A 222 -0.25 -0.79 3.49
N THR A 223 -0.70 0.16 4.32
CA THR A 223 -0.20 0.38 5.67
C THR A 223 -1.28 -0.07 6.66
N PRO A 224 -1.00 -1.01 7.58
CA PRO A 224 -2.01 -1.45 8.53
C PRO A 224 -2.40 -0.31 9.47
N TYR A 225 -3.64 -0.32 9.95
CA TYR A 225 -4.06 0.49 11.08
C TYR A 225 -3.88 -0.26 12.39
N GLU A 226 -3.83 0.46 13.51
CA GLU A 226 -3.80 -0.13 14.84
C GLU A 226 -5.20 -0.15 15.46
N THR A 227 -5.55 -1.23 16.15
CA THR A 227 -6.77 -1.29 16.98
C THR A 227 -6.43 -0.87 18.41
N ILE A 228 -6.95 0.28 18.83
CA ILE A 228 -6.73 0.88 20.14
C ILE A 228 -7.99 0.77 20.98
N VAL A 229 -7.85 0.21 22.18
CA VAL A 229 -8.87 0.32 23.23
C VAL A 229 -8.55 1.55 24.07
N LYS A 230 -9.53 2.41 24.30
CA LYS A 230 -9.44 3.60 25.15
C LYS A 230 -10.49 3.54 26.25
N ILE A 231 -10.07 3.78 27.49
CA ILE A 231 -10.97 3.97 28.62
C ILE A 231 -11.67 5.33 28.50
N ASP A 232 -12.98 5.33 28.72
CA ASP A 232 -13.82 6.53 28.70
C ASP A 232 -14.79 6.51 29.89
N ALA A 233 -14.42 7.22 30.96
CA ALA A 233 -15.20 7.32 32.19
C ALA A 233 -16.51 8.12 32.05
N ALA A 234 -16.83 8.66 30.87
CA ALA A 234 -18.16 9.20 30.58
C ALA A 234 -19.18 8.11 30.16
N LEU A 235 -18.71 6.89 29.88
CA LEU A 235 -19.53 5.74 29.51
C LEU A 235 -19.69 4.78 30.70
N LYS A 236 -20.87 4.16 30.84
CA LYS A 236 -21.16 3.19 31.92
C LYS A 236 -20.28 1.95 31.80
N ALA A 237 -19.94 1.30 32.92
CA ALA A 237 -19.25 0.02 32.87
C ALA A 237 -19.99 -1.01 31.99
N ASN A 238 -19.21 -1.78 31.24
CA ASN A 238 -19.67 -2.72 30.21
C ASN A 238 -20.28 -2.06 28.95
N GLN A 239 -20.38 -0.73 28.88
CA GLN A 239 -20.69 -0.04 27.63
C GLN A 239 -19.43 0.00 26.76
N VAL A 240 -19.55 -0.48 25.51
CA VAL A 240 -18.46 -0.47 24.54
C VAL A 240 -18.95 0.18 23.26
N ILE A 241 -18.17 1.12 22.72
CA ILE A 241 -18.50 1.89 21.51
C ILE A 241 -17.32 1.82 20.55
N VAL A 242 -17.54 1.37 19.31
CA VAL A 242 -16.57 1.56 18.23
C VAL A 242 -16.71 3.00 17.73
N ASP A 243 -15.76 3.85 18.13
CA ASP A 243 -15.73 5.29 17.86
C ASP A 243 -15.11 5.60 16.48
N SER A 244 -14.14 4.78 16.09
CA SER A 244 -13.59 4.69 14.75
C SER A 244 -13.48 3.22 14.38
N VAL A 245 -14.02 2.84 13.22
CA VAL A 245 -13.95 1.46 12.72
C VAL A 245 -12.53 1.05 12.30
N GLY A 246 -11.71 2.03 11.93
CA GLY A 246 -10.37 1.87 11.36
C GLY A 246 -10.37 1.59 9.85
N SER A 247 -9.28 1.95 9.19
CA SER A 247 -9.05 1.67 7.76
C SER A 247 -7.56 1.63 7.44
N ASN A 248 -7.13 0.64 6.64
CA ASN A 248 -5.74 0.58 6.18
C ASN A 248 -5.42 1.84 5.37
N GLY A 249 -4.20 2.34 5.53
CA GLY A 249 -3.65 3.30 4.59
C GLY A 249 -3.31 2.58 3.29
N SER A 250 -3.30 3.31 2.18
CA SER A 250 -3.01 2.75 0.87
C SER A 250 -2.16 3.71 0.02
N LYS A 251 -1.35 3.13 -0.85
CA LYS A 251 -0.72 3.80 -1.99
C LYS A 251 -0.99 2.93 -3.21
N ASP A 252 -1.82 3.43 -4.12
CA ASP A 252 -2.13 2.79 -5.39
C ASP A 252 -1.55 3.65 -6.51
N ALA A 253 -0.47 3.17 -7.12
CA ALA A 253 0.31 3.88 -8.13
C ALA A 253 0.33 3.10 -9.45
N LYS A 254 0.04 3.80 -10.55
CA LYS A 254 0.07 3.25 -11.91
C LYS A 254 1.17 3.94 -12.71
N PHE A 255 2.10 3.14 -13.23
CA PHE A 255 3.18 3.61 -14.09
C PHE A 255 2.96 3.13 -15.52
N ASN A 256 3.12 4.02 -16.50
CA ASN A 256 3.38 3.62 -17.88
C ASN A 256 4.87 3.28 -18.02
N ILE A 257 5.17 2.18 -18.70
CA ILE A 257 6.52 1.63 -18.90
C ILE A 257 6.83 1.71 -20.40
N ASP A 258 7.94 2.36 -20.73
CA ASP A 258 8.43 2.53 -22.10
C ASP A 258 9.80 1.84 -22.20
N LEU A 259 9.91 0.79 -23.01
CA LEU A 259 11.14 0.04 -23.21
C LEU A 259 11.98 0.70 -24.30
N ASN A 260 13.22 1.11 -23.98
CA ASN A 260 14.02 1.93 -24.89
C ASN A 260 15.53 1.58 -24.88
N PHE A 261 16.03 1.16 -26.04
CA PHE A 261 17.43 0.81 -26.29
C PHE A 261 18.40 1.97 -26.11
N MET A 262 17.94 3.22 -26.32
CA MET A 262 18.78 4.42 -26.14
C MET A 262 19.26 4.59 -24.69
N ASN A 263 18.64 3.90 -23.73
CA ASN A 263 18.99 3.98 -22.31
C ASN A 263 20.05 2.93 -21.87
N GLY A 264 20.59 2.15 -22.81
CA GLY A 264 21.68 1.18 -22.56
C GLY A 264 21.26 -0.29 -22.70
N MET A 265 19.97 -0.55 -22.90
CA MET A 265 19.46 -1.87 -23.26
C MET A 265 19.86 -2.28 -24.68
N ASN A 266 20.25 -3.54 -24.86
CA ASN A 266 20.65 -4.14 -26.12
C ASN A 266 20.58 -5.68 -26.06
N ASP A 267 20.85 -6.33 -27.18
CA ASP A 267 20.79 -7.80 -27.37
C ASP A 267 21.54 -8.63 -26.30
N SER A 268 22.61 -8.09 -25.73
CA SER A 268 23.42 -8.80 -24.73
C SER A 268 22.86 -8.72 -23.31
N ASN A 269 22.03 -7.72 -22.98
CA ASN A 269 21.60 -7.43 -21.60
C ASN A 269 20.09 -7.29 -21.38
N TYR A 270 19.24 -7.26 -22.43
CA TYR A 270 17.79 -7.09 -22.25
C TYR A 270 17.16 -8.13 -21.31
N ARG A 271 17.69 -9.36 -21.30
CA ARG A 271 17.25 -10.46 -20.41
C ARG A 271 17.60 -10.28 -18.93
N ASP A 272 18.47 -9.35 -18.59
CA ASP A 272 18.76 -9.02 -17.18
C ASP A 272 17.72 -8.04 -16.61
N TYR A 273 16.95 -7.34 -17.46
CA TYR A 273 15.86 -6.44 -17.07
C TYR A 273 14.52 -7.19 -16.95
N THR A 274 14.48 -8.17 -16.05
CA THR A 274 13.29 -9.02 -15.82
C THR A 274 12.10 -8.22 -15.28
N SER A 275 10.90 -8.79 -15.35
CA SER A 275 9.70 -8.20 -14.74
C SER A 275 9.85 -7.93 -13.23
N ASP A 276 10.64 -8.73 -12.51
CA ASP A 276 11.01 -8.46 -11.11
C ASP A 276 11.91 -7.21 -10.96
N VAL A 277 12.85 -6.97 -11.88
CA VAL A 277 13.71 -5.77 -11.86
C VAL A 277 12.86 -4.53 -12.11
N ILE A 278 12.09 -4.52 -13.21
CA ILE A 278 11.25 -3.38 -13.62
C ILE A 278 10.21 -3.04 -12.55
N TYR A 279 9.56 -4.05 -11.96
CA TYR A 279 8.58 -3.82 -10.91
C TYR A 279 9.21 -3.21 -9.64
N ASN A 280 10.38 -3.70 -9.23
CA ASN A 280 11.08 -3.16 -8.05
C ASN A 280 11.59 -1.73 -8.31
N ASP A 281 12.07 -1.44 -9.51
CA ASP A 281 12.49 -0.10 -9.95
C ASP A 281 11.36 0.92 -9.82
N VAL A 282 10.18 0.65 -10.40
CA VAL A 282 9.04 1.58 -10.30
C VAL A 282 8.39 1.58 -8.92
N LYS A 283 8.42 0.46 -8.20
CA LYS A 283 7.98 0.41 -6.79
C LYS A 283 8.79 1.35 -5.91
N ALA A 284 10.11 1.46 -6.13
CA ALA A 284 10.97 2.37 -5.38
C ALA A 284 10.63 3.86 -5.59
N LEU A 285 9.87 4.21 -6.65
CA LEU A 285 9.41 5.58 -6.91
C LEU A 285 8.16 5.97 -6.08
N VAL A 286 7.46 4.99 -5.48
CA VAL A 286 6.20 5.22 -4.75
C VAL A 286 6.46 5.86 -3.38
N THR A 287 6.67 7.17 -3.41
CA THR A 287 7.03 8.02 -2.26
C THR A 287 5.95 9.07 -1.99
N ASP A 288 5.94 9.66 -0.79
CA ASP A 288 4.96 10.71 -0.44
C ASP A 288 5.13 12.00 -1.25
N SER A 289 6.28 12.15 -1.91
CA SER A 289 6.63 13.26 -2.81
C SER A 289 6.43 12.95 -4.30
N ALA A 290 5.99 11.75 -4.67
CA ALA A 290 5.87 11.34 -6.07
C ALA A 290 4.89 12.26 -6.85
N GLN A 291 5.30 12.70 -8.05
CA GLN A 291 4.51 13.61 -8.88
C GLN A 291 4.00 12.91 -10.14
N VAL A 292 2.71 13.06 -10.43
CA VAL A 292 2.09 12.55 -11.66
C VAL A 292 2.69 13.28 -12.86
N GLY A 293 3.00 12.53 -13.91
CA GLY A 293 3.68 13.03 -15.11
C GLY A 293 5.21 13.09 -15.00
N SER A 294 5.82 12.74 -13.86
CA SER A 294 7.28 12.58 -13.77
C SER A 294 7.74 11.37 -14.57
N GLU A 295 8.58 11.63 -15.58
CA GLU A 295 9.37 10.62 -16.28
C GLU A 295 10.63 10.27 -15.46
N ASN A 296 10.96 8.98 -15.41
CA ASN A 296 12.09 8.43 -14.67
C ASN A 296 12.88 7.52 -15.62
N GLN A 297 14.20 7.61 -15.62
CA GLN A 297 15.06 6.87 -16.54
C GLN A 297 15.74 5.69 -15.87
N PHE A 298 15.70 4.54 -16.53
CA PHE A 298 16.31 3.28 -16.12
C PHE A 298 17.09 2.66 -17.29
N GLY A 299 17.96 1.69 -17.02
CA GLY A 299 18.74 1.03 -18.08
C GLY A 299 17.90 0.29 -19.14
N TRP A 300 16.67 -0.09 -18.78
CA TRP A 300 15.71 -0.73 -19.68
C TRP A 300 14.83 0.24 -20.49
N GLY A 301 14.81 1.53 -20.13
CA GLY A 301 13.90 2.52 -20.72
C GLY A 301 13.42 3.58 -19.73
N THR A 302 12.16 3.98 -19.80
CA THR A 302 11.59 5.00 -18.90
C THR A 302 10.27 4.57 -18.25
N SER A 303 9.96 5.16 -17.09
CA SER A 303 8.62 5.08 -16.50
C SER A 303 8.03 6.45 -16.26
N THR A 304 6.74 6.61 -16.58
CA THR A 304 5.96 7.81 -16.23
C THR A 304 4.89 7.44 -15.21
N LEU A 305 4.84 8.16 -14.09
CA LEU A 305 3.76 8.00 -13.11
C LEU A 305 2.45 8.58 -13.67
N GLU A 306 1.52 7.71 -14.06
CA GLU A 306 0.24 8.08 -14.67
C GLU A 306 -0.78 8.54 -13.62
N SER A 307 -0.81 7.86 -12.47
CA SER A 307 -1.66 8.22 -11.34
C SER A 307 -1.11 7.67 -10.05
N ILE A 308 -1.25 8.42 -8.95
CA ILE A 308 -1.06 7.92 -7.58
C ILE A 308 -2.25 8.35 -6.72
N THR A 309 -2.81 7.39 -5.98
CA THR A 309 -3.82 7.65 -4.95
C THR A 309 -3.23 7.23 -3.60
N THR A 310 -3.25 8.12 -2.62
CA THR A 310 -2.75 7.83 -1.27
C THR A 310 -3.84 8.04 -0.22
N SER A 311 -3.83 7.19 0.81
CA SER A 311 -4.62 7.35 2.01
C SER A 311 -3.78 6.99 3.23
N ASN A 312 -3.94 7.77 4.31
CA ASN A 312 -3.30 7.46 5.59
C ASN A 312 -4.11 6.39 6.32
N ALA A 313 -3.42 5.54 7.08
CA ALA A 313 -4.10 4.62 7.99
C ALA A 313 -4.88 5.39 9.04
N VAL A 314 -6.09 4.94 9.35
CA VAL A 314 -6.93 5.46 10.42
C VAL A 314 -7.09 4.37 11.45
N ASN A 315 -6.66 4.61 12.69
CA ASN A 315 -6.75 3.62 13.76
C ASN A 315 -8.21 3.32 14.11
N ARG A 316 -8.48 2.04 14.44
CA ARG A 316 -9.75 1.61 15.04
C ARG A 316 -9.70 2.01 16.51
N ILE A 317 -10.75 2.66 17.00
CA ILE A 317 -10.82 3.15 18.38
C ILE A 317 -12.06 2.54 19.01
N ILE A 318 -11.85 1.71 20.04
CA ILE A 318 -12.90 1.12 20.85
C ILE A 318 -12.89 1.83 22.20
N ARG A 319 -13.93 2.63 22.46
CA ARG A 319 -14.14 3.28 23.76
C ARG A 319 -14.86 2.33 24.71
N VAL A 320 -14.33 2.18 25.92
CA VAL A 320 -14.81 1.24 26.94
C VAL A 320 -15.13 2.01 28.21
N GLY A 321 -16.39 1.91 28.65
CA GLY A 321 -16.85 2.50 29.89
C GLY A 321 -16.40 1.74 31.11
N ILE A 322 -16.15 2.49 32.17
CA ILE A 322 -15.80 2.02 33.52
C ILE A 322 -16.56 2.89 34.53
N ASP A 323 -16.95 2.30 35.65
CA ASP A 323 -17.55 3.05 36.75
C ASP A 323 -16.47 3.32 37.83
N PHE A 324 -16.67 4.37 38.61
CA PHE A 324 -15.91 4.68 39.82
C PHE A 324 -16.83 4.83 41.05
N THR A 325 -16.26 4.66 42.24
CA THR A 325 -16.88 5.01 43.51
C THR A 325 -16.16 6.19 44.15
N HIS A 326 -16.91 7.26 44.41
CA HIS A 326 -16.45 8.51 45.00
C HIS A 326 -16.95 8.64 46.44
N TYR A 327 -16.11 9.17 47.32
CA TYR A 327 -16.46 9.47 48.71
C TYR A 327 -16.21 10.95 48.98
N VAL A 328 -17.28 11.75 49.06
CA VAL A 328 -17.20 13.21 49.12
C VAL A 328 -18.01 13.80 50.27
N THR A 329 -17.72 15.03 50.67
CA THR A 329 -18.55 15.84 51.57
C THR A 329 -19.79 16.44 50.88
N GLU A 330 -20.70 17.03 51.65
CA GLU A 330 -21.86 17.80 51.13
C GLU A 330 -21.47 18.93 50.14
N ASP A 331 -20.25 19.49 50.25
CA ASP A 331 -19.71 20.51 49.33
C ASP A 331 -18.88 19.94 48.16
N GLY A 332 -18.73 18.61 48.08
CA GLY A 332 -18.02 17.93 46.99
C GLY A 332 -16.53 17.67 47.23
N THR A 333 -15.97 18.01 48.40
CA THR A 333 -14.58 17.72 48.75
C THR A 333 -14.34 16.21 48.89
N GLU A 334 -13.34 15.66 48.22
CA GLU A 334 -12.99 14.23 48.27
C GLU A 334 -12.40 13.84 49.63
N LEU A 335 -12.99 12.83 50.28
CA LEU A 335 -12.61 12.33 51.61
C LEU A 335 -11.71 11.09 51.56
N LYS A 336 -11.77 10.33 50.46
CA LYS A 336 -10.90 9.18 50.19
C LYS A 336 -10.67 9.09 48.67
N PRO A 337 -9.51 8.60 48.23
CA PRO A 337 -9.25 8.40 46.81
C PRO A 337 -10.36 7.61 46.14
N THR A 338 -10.82 8.14 45.01
CA THR A 338 -11.71 7.51 44.05
C THR A 338 -11.30 6.06 43.79
N LYS A 339 -12.26 5.13 43.86
CA LYS A 339 -12.02 3.69 43.66
C LYS A 339 -12.56 3.23 42.32
N PHE A 340 -11.78 2.42 41.61
CA PHE A 340 -12.21 1.76 40.38
C PHE A 340 -13.34 0.76 40.66
N GLY A 341 -14.42 0.82 39.87
CA GLY A 341 -15.61 -0.02 40.02
C GLY A 341 -16.60 0.46 41.11
N ILE A 342 -17.68 -0.31 41.27
CA ILE A 342 -18.77 -0.02 42.22
C ILE A 342 -18.51 -0.69 43.57
N HIS A 343 -18.33 0.14 44.61
CA HIS A 343 -18.08 -0.29 46.00
C HIS A 343 -19.26 0.07 46.92
N GLY A 344 -19.18 -0.38 48.17
CA GLY A 344 -20.09 -0.02 49.26
C GLY A 344 -19.68 1.27 49.97
N SER A 345 -20.57 1.83 50.80
CA SER A 345 -20.24 2.96 51.68
C SER A 345 -19.18 2.53 52.71
N GLU A 346 -18.32 3.46 53.11
CA GLU A 346 -17.27 3.20 54.09
C GLU A 346 -17.49 4.03 55.36
N ASN A 347 -17.02 3.50 56.49
CA ASN A 347 -16.96 4.29 57.73
C ASN A 347 -15.76 5.25 57.63
N ILE A 348 -16.02 6.56 57.77
CA ILE A 348 -15.01 7.62 57.66
C ILE A 348 -15.00 8.38 59.01
N ALA A 349 -13.85 8.39 59.68
CA ALA A 349 -13.75 8.97 61.02
C ALA A 349 -14.11 10.47 61.01
N GLY A 350 -15.04 10.86 61.89
CA GLY A 350 -15.55 12.23 61.97
C GLY A 350 -16.69 12.57 61.00
N TYR A 351 -17.17 11.60 60.21
CA TYR A 351 -18.21 11.80 59.20
C TYR A 351 -19.31 10.72 59.28
N GLU A 352 -20.54 11.11 58.96
CA GLU A 352 -21.70 10.22 58.80
C GLU A 352 -22.21 10.24 57.35
N LEU A 353 -22.77 9.13 56.86
CA LEU A 353 -23.31 9.06 55.50
C LEU A 353 -24.61 9.85 55.41
N ALA A 354 -24.62 10.93 54.63
CA ALA A 354 -25.76 11.82 54.45
C ALA A 354 -26.66 11.38 53.27
N SER A 355 -26.06 11.00 52.14
CA SER A 355 -26.82 10.49 50.98
C SER A 355 -25.97 9.62 50.05
N THR A 356 -26.62 8.94 49.12
CA THR A 356 -25.99 8.16 48.05
C THR A 356 -26.69 8.48 46.74
N ARG A 357 -25.94 8.66 45.67
CA ARG A 357 -26.47 8.86 44.31
C ARG A 357 -25.66 8.08 43.28
N GLU A 358 -26.30 7.79 42.15
CA GLU A 358 -25.67 7.27 40.94
C GLU A 358 -25.63 8.41 39.91
N GLU A 359 -24.49 8.60 39.27
CA GLU A 359 -24.28 9.62 38.24
C GLU A 359 -24.66 9.07 36.85
N ALA A 360 -24.77 9.96 35.85
CA ALA A 360 -25.22 9.58 34.51
C ALA A 360 -24.27 8.59 33.81
N ASN A 361 -22.96 8.64 34.13
CA ASN A 361 -21.93 7.70 33.67
C ASN A 361 -21.89 6.39 34.46
N GLY A 362 -22.77 6.15 35.44
CA GLY A 362 -22.78 4.94 36.26
C GLY A 362 -21.98 5.03 37.56
N ASP A 363 -21.16 6.08 37.73
CA ASP A 363 -20.41 6.31 38.96
C ASP A 363 -21.31 6.37 40.19
N LYS A 364 -20.78 5.90 41.32
CA LYS A 364 -21.48 5.91 42.59
C LYS A 364 -20.86 6.91 43.55
N VAL A 365 -21.65 7.89 43.97
CA VAL A 365 -21.18 8.95 44.87
C VAL A 365 -21.83 8.80 46.24
N TYR A 366 -21.00 8.55 47.24
CA TYR A 366 -21.38 8.57 48.65
C TYR A 366 -21.05 9.94 49.24
N VAL A 367 -22.09 10.65 49.70
CA VAL A 367 -21.98 12.00 50.27
C VAL A 367 -22.04 11.91 51.78
N TYR A 368 -21.04 12.46 52.46
CA TYR A 368 -20.90 12.44 53.92
C TYR A 368 -21.01 13.83 54.52
N LYS A 369 -21.43 13.87 55.79
CA LYS A 369 -21.55 15.08 56.60
C LYS A 369 -20.66 14.98 57.83
N ALA A 370 -20.02 16.08 58.23
CA ALA A 370 -19.18 16.11 59.41
C ALA A 370 -20.02 15.93 60.69
N VAL A 371 -19.62 15.00 61.55
CA VAL A 371 -20.27 14.76 62.85
C VAL A 371 -19.84 15.86 63.82
N THR A 372 -20.70 16.86 64.01
CA THR A 372 -20.46 17.89 65.03
C THR A 372 -20.62 17.29 66.42
N THR A 373 -19.51 17.01 67.09
CA THR A 373 -19.52 16.77 68.54
C THR A 373 -20.03 18.02 69.23
N GLN A 374 -21.21 17.92 69.83
CA GLN A 374 -21.81 19.01 70.60
C GLN A 374 -20.94 19.24 71.84
N THR A 375 -20.08 20.26 71.79
CA THR A 375 -19.28 20.67 72.94
C THR A 375 -20.19 21.33 73.97
N THR A 376 -20.64 20.53 74.93
CA THR A 376 -21.29 21.03 76.15
C THR A 376 -20.40 22.10 76.79
N PRO A 377 -20.87 23.34 77.00
CA PRO A 377 -20.01 24.40 77.52
C PRO A 377 -19.58 24.09 78.96
N SER A 378 -18.30 23.77 79.17
CA SER A 378 -17.75 23.67 80.52
C SER A 378 -17.58 25.07 81.11
N VAL A 379 -18.29 25.32 82.21
CA VAL A 379 -18.23 26.57 82.98
C VAL A 379 -16.78 26.82 83.47
N PRO A 380 -16.26 28.06 83.38
CA PRO A 380 -14.89 28.35 83.80
C PRO A 380 -14.74 28.33 85.32
N ALA A 381 -13.69 27.68 85.82
CA ALA A 381 -13.23 27.79 87.20
C ALA A 381 -11.77 28.29 87.23
N THR A 382 -11.58 29.45 87.86
CA THR A 382 -10.29 30.13 88.09
C THR A 382 -9.60 29.57 89.38
N PRO A 383 -8.36 29.96 89.73
CA PRO A 383 -7.29 28.97 89.93
C PRO A 383 -6.79 28.83 91.38
N SER A 384 -5.97 27.81 91.62
CA SER A 384 -5.12 27.73 92.82
C SER A 384 -3.73 27.15 92.52
N THR A 385 -2.72 27.81 93.06
CA THR A 385 -1.27 27.73 92.75
C THR A 385 -0.51 26.93 93.85
N PRO A 386 0.84 26.83 93.86
CA PRO A 386 1.64 25.75 93.26
C PRO A 386 2.39 24.84 94.27
N THR A 387 2.97 23.74 93.78
CA THR A 387 4.17 23.11 94.39
C THR A 387 5.19 22.66 93.34
N THR A 388 6.44 23.09 93.52
CA THR A 388 7.67 22.77 92.77
C THR A 388 8.56 21.81 93.59
N PRO A 389 9.75 21.36 93.13
CA PRO A 389 10.16 20.90 91.79
C PRO A 389 10.93 19.55 91.82
N SER A 390 11.11 18.90 90.66
CA SER A 390 12.21 17.93 90.42
C SER A 390 12.77 18.07 89.00
N THR A 391 14.10 18.14 88.93
CA THR A 391 15.05 18.49 87.85
C THR A 391 14.91 17.88 86.43
N PRO A 392 15.57 18.49 85.39
CA PRO A 392 15.32 18.21 83.97
C PRO A 392 16.44 17.43 83.24
N SER A 393 16.17 17.00 82.00
CA SER A 393 17.21 16.57 81.03
C SER A 393 16.88 16.95 79.57
N THR A 394 17.78 17.73 78.98
CA THR A 394 17.95 18.15 77.55
C THR A 394 19.27 18.96 77.52
N PRO A 395 19.97 19.22 76.39
CA PRO A 395 19.51 19.48 75.02
C PRO A 395 20.18 18.50 74.00
N SER A 396 20.31 18.68 72.67
CA SER A 396 20.31 19.89 71.83
C SER A 396 20.08 19.60 70.34
N ALA A 397 19.89 20.67 69.55
CA ALA A 397 19.75 20.66 68.09
C ALA A 397 21.01 21.18 67.38
N THR A 398 21.15 20.88 66.08
CA THR A 398 22.03 21.62 65.14
C THR A 398 21.59 21.48 63.66
N THR A 399 21.50 22.61 62.96
CA THR A 399 21.57 22.78 61.49
C THR A 399 23.03 22.58 61.00
N PRO A 400 23.36 22.39 59.69
CA PRO A 400 23.36 23.51 58.70
C PRO A 400 23.31 23.19 57.17
N ALA A 401 22.93 24.23 56.39
CA ALA A 401 23.50 24.79 55.13
C ALA A 401 24.08 23.97 53.92
N VAL A 402 24.27 24.70 52.80
CA VAL A 402 24.53 24.28 51.40
C VAL A 402 25.49 25.33 50.76
N PRO A 403 26.60 25.01 50.02
CA PRO A 403 26.52 24.94 48.54
C PRO A 403 27.66 24.21 47.73
N GLN A 404 27.42 24.14 46.40
CA GLN A 404 28.36 24.26 45.25
C GLN A 404 29.43 23.21 44.83
N ALA A 405 29.23 22.73 43.59
CA ALA A 405 30.08 22.81 42.38
C ALA A 405 31.53 22.23 42.26
N SER A 406 31.69 21.47 41.17
CA SER A 406 32.83 21.43 40.21
C SER A 406 34.10 20.56 40.42
N ALA A 407 34.59 20.08 39.26
CA ALA A 407 35.99 19.80 38.87
C ALA A 407 36.55 18.34 38.79
N THR A 408 36.47 17.77 37.57
CA THR A 408 37.60 17.29 36.71
C THR A 408 38.54 16.12 37.11
N THR A 409 38.71 15.17 36.15
CA THR A 409 39.91 14.30 35.87
C THR A 409 40.29 13.20 36.90
N THR A 410 40.97 12.08 36.59
CA THR A 410 41.80 11.65 35.41
C THR A 410 41.94 10.10 35.35
N THR A 411 42.33 9.53 34.19
CA THR A 411 43.13 8.27 34.01
C THR A 411 42.59 6.91 34.54
N GLN A 412 43.01 5.71 34.10
CA GLN A 412 43.60 5.16 32.85
C GLN A 412 43.59 3.61 32.94
N SER A 413 43.18 2.90 31.88
CA SER A 413 43.74 1.60 31.43
C SER A 413 43.05 1.24 30.09
N LYS A 414 43.71 0.90 28.96
CA LYS A 414 44.71 -0.14 28.63
C LYS A 414 44.23 -1.54 29.05
N GLN A 415 44.15 -2.55 28.17
CA GLN A 415 44.58 -2.65 26.76
C GLN A 415 43.87 -3.87 26.09
N ALA A 416 43.78 -3.91 24.76
CA ALA A 416 43.21 -5.02 23.99
C ALA A 416 44.13 -6.28 23.98
N PRO A 417 43.69 -7.39 23.35
CA PRO A 417 44.05 -7.57 21.94
C PRO A 417 42.90 -8.02 21.03
N ALA A 418 43.15 -7.92 19.72
CA ALA A 418 42.16 -8.07 18.65
C ALA A 418 42.24 -9.41 17.90
N VAL A 419 41.17 -9.72 17.14
CA VAL A 419 41.22 -10.65 15.99
C VAL A 419 40.77 -9.89 14.74
N LYS A 420 41.44 -10.16 13.61
CA LYS A 420 41.27 -9.46 12.33
C LYS A 420 40.15 -10.07 11.48
N THR A 421 39.43 -9.24 10.72
CA THR A 421 38.96 -9.57 9.35
C THR A 421 38.94 -8.31 8.47
N THR A 422 39.04 -8.52 7.15
CA THR A 422 39.41 -7.56 6.09
C THR A 422 38.14 -6.95 5.43
N PRO A 423 38.17 -5.76 4.78
CA PRO A 423 37.03 -4.84 4.80
C PRO A 423 36.03 -4.98 3.64
N ALA A 424 34.82 -4.48 3.89
CA ALA A 424 33.78 -4.27 2.87
C ALA A 424 33.95 -2.93 2.13
N ARG A 425 33.42 -2.91 0.89
CA ARG A 425 33.52 -1.85 -0.13
C ARG A 425 32.76 -0.58 0.25
N LYS A 426 33.38 0.60 0.05
CA LYS A 426 32.71 1.90 0.24
C LYS A 426 31.59 2.10 -0.78
N HIS A 427 30.48 2.66 -0.33
CA HIS A 427 29.46 3.27 -1.19
C HIS A 427 29.33 4.74 -0.79
N ASN A 428 29.52 5.67 -1.73
CA ASN A 428 29.44 7.10 -1.46
C ASN A 428 28.01 7.58 -1.71
N VAL A 429 27.34 8.05 -0.65
CA VAL A 429 26.09 8.81 -0.76
C VAL A 429 26.44 10.30 -0.57
N PRO A 430 26.01 11.22 -1.46
CA PRO A 430 26.09 12.65 -1.19
C PRO A 430 25.15 13.01 -0.03
N LYS A 431 25.71 13.53 1.07
CA LYS A 431 24.92 14.29 2.05
C LYS A 431 24.86 15.74 1.60
N THR A 432 23.64 16.26 1.47
CA THR A 432 23.42 17.69 1.70
C THR A 432 22.03 17.89 2.30
N GLY A 433 22.00 18.16 3.60
CA GLY A 433 21.05 19.11 4.13
C GLY A 433 21.86 20.35 4.49
N ASP A 434 21.50 21.50 3.95
CA ASP A 434 21.82 22.80 4.51
C ASP A 434 20.61 23.71 4.27
N ALA A 435 20.12 24.30 5.34
CA ALA A 435 19.01 25.24 5.30
C ALA A 435 19.60 26.65 5.32
N ASP A 436 19.46 27.38 4.22
CA ASP A 436 19.34 28.84 4.24
C ASP A 436 18.98 29.40 2.85
N THR A 437 17.68 29.49 2.55
CA THR A 437 17.14 30.63 1.77
C THR A 437 15.67 30.85 2.15
N ILE A 438 15.44 31.59 3.24
CA ILE A 438 14.14 32.22 3.49
C ILE A 438 13.99 33.41 2.51
N LEU A 439 12.74 33.70 2.12
CA LEU A 439 12.27 34.95 1.50
C LEU A 439 12.31 35.12 -0.05
N ALA A 440 11.39 34.44 -0.75
CA ALA A 440 10.55 34.95 -1.87
C ALA A 440 9.78 33.76 -2.47
N TYR A 441 8.45 33.72 -2.61
CA TYR A 441 7.45 34.78 -2.70
C TYR A 441 6.20 34.44 -1.85
N ALA A 442 5.69 35.43 -1.11
CA ALA A 442 4.32 35.42 -0.59
C ALA A 442 3.53 36.57 -1.23
N ALA A 443 2.93 36.33 -2.41
CA ALA A 443 1.88 37.18 -2.99
C ALA A 443 1.28 36.55 -4.27
N THR A 444 0.19 35.79 -4.14
CA THR A 444 -1.12 36.12 -4.76
C THR A 444 -2.17 35.10 -4.31
N LEU A 445 -3.28 35.60 -3.79
CA LEU A 445 -4.43 34.83 -3.32
C LEU A 445 -5.66 35.22 -4.15
N PHE A 446 -6.58 34.27 -4.34
CA PHE A 446 -7.91 34.40 -4.99
C PHE A 446 -7.99 34.70 -6.49
N MET A 447 -8.53 33.73 -7.23
CA MET A 447 -9.78 33.73 -8.04
C MET A 447 -9.79 32.43 -8.87
N SER A 448 -10.89 31.70 -9.10
CA SER A 448 -12.29 31.89 -8.72
C SER A 448 -13.05 30.55 -8.84
N VAL A 449 -14.00 30.28 -7.93
CA VAL A 449 -15.02 29.24 -8.13
C VAL A 449 -16.10 29.77 -9.08
N ILE A 450 -16.34 29.08 -10.20
CA ILE A 450 -17.59 29.20 -10.97
C ILE A 450 -18.04 27.78 -11.36
N GLY A 451 -19.26 27.44 -10.98
CA GLY A 451 -19.96 26.22 -11.43
C GLY A 451 -20.96 26.52 -12.54
N LEU A 452 -21.82 25.52 -12.82
CA LEU A 452 -22.74 25.41 -13.96
C LEU A 452 -22.04 25.13 -15.32
N GLY A 453 -22.61 24.30 -16.19
CA GLY A 453 -23.86 23.56 -16.01
C GLY A 453 -24.23 22.66 -17.19
N VAL A 454 -25.23 21.81 -16.96
CA VAL A 454 -25.82 20.88 -17.93
C VAL A 454 -26.34 21.64 -19.16
N ALA A 455 -25.97 21.19 -20.36
CA ALA A 455 -26.57 21.63 -21.62
C ALA A 455 -27.01 20.43 -22.48
N LEU A 456 -28.24 19.98 -22.24
CA LEU A 456 -28.96 19.06 -23.14
C LEU A 456 -29.21 19.76 -24.49
N PHE A 457 -28.62 19.25 -25.58
CA PHE A 457 -28.97 19.71 -26.93
C PHE A 457 -29.93 18.74 -27.62
N ALA A 458 -31.22 19.08 -27.60
CA ALA A 458 -32.25 18.41 -28.39
C ALA A 458 -32.79 19.35 -29.48
N ARG A 459 -32.59 18.94 -30.75
CA ARG A 459 -33.35 19.30 -31.96
C ARG A 459 -33.80 20.76 -32.19
N LYS A 460 -33.42 21.31 -33.35
CA LYS A 460 -34.45 21.83 -34.27
C LYS A 460 -34.11 21.70 -35.76
N LYS A 461 -35.14 21.34 -36.54
CA LYS A 461 -35.19 21.37 -38.01
C LYS A 461 -34.86 22.75 -38.60
N ARG A 462 -34.30 22.75 -39.81
CA ARG A 462 -34.75 23.40 -41.06
C ARG A 462 -34.18 22.55 -42.22
N GLU A 463 -34.94 22.10 -43.21
CA GLU A 463 -35.51 22.88 -44.33
C GLU A 463 -34.42 23.64 -45.09
N GLN A 464 -33.73 22.96 -46.02
CA GLN A 464 -34.17 22.82 -47.42
C GLN A 464 -33.77 21.44 -47.97
#